data_AF-A0A6L9IZH8-F1
#
_entry.id   AF-A0A6L9IZH8-F1
#
_cell.length_a   1.000
_cell.length_b   1.000
_cell.length_c   1.000
_cell.angle_alpha   90.00
_cell.angle_beta   90.00
_cell.angle_gamma   90.00
#
_symmetry.space_group_name_H-M   'P 1'
#
loop_
_entity.id
_entity.type
_entity.pdbx_description
1 polymer ?
#
loop_
_entity_poly.entity_id
_entity_poly.type
_entity_poly.pdbx_seq_one_letter_code
_entity_poly.pdbx_strand_id
1 'polypeptide(L)'
;MDINTLAEQLRDPDPHVRVTVLRILAMVEETRALPAIRWIYKHDPEPGVREVANWAGRLIFQAHQRGHSTQKAVEEMFERPLSPDLEERFLASLQFNIENVRNLKVRQYATEQEYRRKMADALQTGTFTEQLPPEDDAFPALPPGPAQED
;
A
#
# COMPACT_ATOMS: atom_id res chain seq x y z
N MET A 1 9.62 6.16 0.64
CA MET A 1 10.86 6.81 0.16
C MET A 1 11.23 6.14 -1.15
N ASP A 2 11.28 6.88 -2.25
CA ASP A 2 11.68 6.33 -3.56
C ASP A 2 13.21 6.18 -3.62
N ILE A 3 13.68 5.09 -4.21
CA ILE A 3 15.10 4.78 -4.36
C ILE A 3 15.83 5.81 -5.23
N ASN A 4 15.12 6.42 -6.20
CA ASN A 4 15.68 7.49 -7.00
C ASN A 4 15.95 8.73 -6.14
N THR A 5 15.02 9.08 -5.25
CA THR A 5 15.19 10.17 -4.28
C THR A 5 16.36 9.90 -3.32
N LEU A 6 16.57 8.64 -2.93
CA LEU A 6 17.71 8.27 -2.08
C LEU A 6 19.05 8.43 -2.83
N ALA A 7 19.12 8.05 -4.10
CA ALA A 7 20.32 8.22 -4.91
C ALA A 7 20.68 9.70 -5.16
N GLU A 8 19.69 10.59 -5.23
CA GLU A 8 19.91 12.04 -5.34
C GLU A 8 20.64 12.62 -4.13
N GLN A 9 20.36 12.10 -2.93
CA GLN A 9 21.00 12.55 -1.68
C GLN A 9 22.51 12.19 -1.60
N LEU A 10 23.04 11.38 -2.52
CA LEU A 10 24.50 11.23 -2.68
C LEU A 10 25.20 12.52 -3.13
N ARG A 11 24.45 13.55 -3.54
CA ARG A 11 24.97 14.87 -3.89
C ARG A 11 24.76 15.92 -2.81
N ASP A 12 24.27 15.52 -1.64
CA ASP A 12 24.01 16.45 -0.54
C ASP A 12 25.31 17.17 -0.13
N PRO A 13 25.28 18.49 0.12
CA PRO A 13 26.46 19.23 0.56
C PRO A 13 27.05 18.69 1.88
N ASP A 14 26.21 18.17 2.78
CA ASP A 14 26.65 17.59 4.05
C ASP A 14 27.22 16.18 3.84
N PRO A 15 28.51 15.95 4.13
CA PRO A 15 29.11 14.62 4.03
C PRO A 15 28.47 13.57 4.94
N HIS A 16 27.86 13.96 6.06
CA HIS A 16 27.15 13.02 6.93
C HIS A 16 25.89 12.46 6.27
N VAL A 17 25.19 13.27 5.48
CA VAL A 17 24.05 12.82 4.68
C VAL A 17 24.54 11.84 3.62
N ARG A 18 25.60 12.16 2.88
CA ARG A 18 26.17 11.26 1.86
C ARG A 18 26.60 9.91 2.46
N VAL A 19 27.27 9.91 3.62
CA VAL A 19 27.63 8.68 4.35
C VAL A 19 26.40 7.88 4.75
N THR A 20 25.36 8.54 5.26
CA THR A 20 24.11 7.87 5.67
C THR A 20 23.44 7.20 4.49
N VAL A 21 23.37 7.89 3.35
CA VAL A 21 22.80 7.36 2.11
C VAL A 21 23.59 6.14 1.61
N LEU A 22 24.93 6.20 1.59
CA LEU A 22 25.77 5.06 1.23
C LEU A 22 25.51 3.82 2.11
N ARG A 23 25.29 4.03 3.41
CA ARG A 23 24.96 2.94 4.35
C ARG A 23 23.59 2.34 4.08
N ILE A 24 22.58 3.17 3.83
CA ILE A 24 21.23 2.69 3.51
C ILE A 24 21.27 1.86 2.23
N LEU A 25 21.91 2.38 1.17
CA LEU A 25 22.04 1.69 -0.12
C LEU A 25 22.75 0.33 0.01
N ALA A 26 23.78 0.25 0.87
CA ALA A 26 24.45 -1.02 1.16
C ALA A 26 23.56 -2.00 1.93
N MET A 27 22.82 -1.51 2.93
CA MET A 27 21.96 -2.33 3.79
C MET A 27 20.78 -2.95 3.03
N VAL A 28 20.24 -2.24 2.04
CA VAL A 28 19.17 -2.75 1.16
C VAL A 28 19.69 -3.46 -0.09
N GLU A 29 21.01 -3.63 -0.21
CA GLU A 29 21.69 -4.24 -1.36
C GLU A 29 21.24 -3.66 -2.72
N GLU A 30 21.07 -2.33 -2.83
CA GLU A 30 20.59 -1.69 -4.08
C GLU A 30 21.67 -1.71 -5.16
N THR A 31 21.62 -2.74 -6.00
CA THR A 31 22.62 -3.00 -7.04
C THR A 31 22.62 -1.97 -8.16
N ARG A 32 21.52 -1.25 -8.40
CA ARG A 32 21.49 -0.15 -9.40
C ARG A 32 22.30 1.07 -8.95
N ALA A 33 22.64 1.19 -7.67
CA ALA A 33 23.44 2.30 -7.17
C ALA A 33 24.95 2.17 -7.46
N LEU A 34 25.42 1.03 -7.96
CA LEU A 34 26.85 0.76 -8.19
C LEU A 34 27.56 1.84 -9.04
N PRO A 35 27.00 2.36 -10.15
CA PRO A 35 27.66 3.42 -10.92
C PRO A 35 27.83 4.72 -10.13
N ALA A 36 26.82 5.11 -9.35
CA ALA A 36 26.87 6.32 -8.51
C ALA A 36 27.90 6.16 -7.39
N ILE A 37 27.92 5.02 -6.70
CA ILE A 37 28.88 4.73 -5.63
C ILE A 37 30.31 4.70 -6.18
N ARG A 38 30.52 4.16 -7.38
CA ARG A 38 31.83 4.19 -8.06
C ARG A 38 32.31 5.62 -8.33
N TRP A 39 31.39 6.51 -8.69
CA TRP A 39 31.72 7.92 -8.91
C TRP A 39 32.13 8.59 -7.60
N ILE A 40 31.35 8.41 -6.53
CA ILE A 40 31.63 8.95 -5.18
C ILE A 40 32.99 8.44 -4.68
N TYR A 41 33.26 7.14 -4.79
CA TYR A 41 34.55 6.56 -4.40
C TYR A 41 35.75 7.24 -5.09
N LYS A 42 35.61 7.64 -6.36
CA LYS A 42 36.69 8.26 -7.13
C LYS A 42 36.81 9.76 -6.92
N HIS A 43 35.72 10.46 -6.64
CA HIS A 43 35.63 11.90 -6.84
C HIS A 43 35.07 12.69 -5.65
N ASP A 44 34.51 12.05 -4.63
CA ASP A 44 34.01 12.78 -3.47
C ASP A 44 35.17 13.53 -2.80
N PRO A 45 35.02 14.83 -2.46
CA PRO A 45 36.09 15.59 -1.84
C PRO A 45 36.47 15.03 -0.46
N GLU A 46 35.52 14.47 0.27
CA GLU A 46 35.73 14.04 1.66
C GLU A 46 36.30 12.62 1.73
N PRO A 47 37.51 12.43 2.31
CA PRO A 47 38.13 11.11 2.41
C PRO A 47 37.25 10.07 3.11
N GLY A 48 36.59 10.45 4.20
CA GLY A 48 35.69 9.55 4.94
C GLY A 48 34.50 9.08 4.11
N VAL A 49 33.98 9.92 3.21
CA VAL A 49 32.89 9.52 2.29
C VAL A 49 33.41 8.51 1.28
N ARG A 50 34.62 8.70 0.73
CA ARG A 50 35.25 7.74 -0.19
C ARG A 50 35.49 6.37 0.46
N GLU A 51 35.90 6.35 1.73
CA GLU A 51 36.09 5.11 2.49
C GLU A 51 34.78 4.33 2.65
N VAL A 52 33.70 5.02 3.03
CA VAL A 52 32.37 4.41 3.13
C VAL A 52 31.87 3.95 1.76
N ALA A 53 32.12 4.71 0.70
CA ALA A 53 31.75 4.32 -0.67
C ALA A 53 32.50 3.06 -1.13
N ASN A 54 33.78 2.91 -0.77
CA ASN A 54 34.53 1.68 -1.03
C ASN A 54 33.92 0.47 -0.32
N TRP A 55 33.58 0.62 0.96
CA TRP A 55 32.90 -0.44 1.73
C TRP A 55 31.54 -0.79 1.12
N ALA A 56 30.67 0.19 0.90
CA ALA A 56 29.34 0.00 0.34
C ALA A 56 29.40 -0.65 -1.06
N GLY A 57 30.31 -0.17 -1.90
CA GLY A 57 30.52 -0.69 -3.25
C GLY A 57 30.91 -2.18 -3.24
N ARG A 58 31.73 -2.63 -2.28
CA ARG A 58 32.09 -4.06 -2.15
C ARG A 58 30.89 -4.92 -1.77
N LEU A 59 30.09 -4.52 -0.79
CA LEU A 59 28.90 -5.27 -0.36
C LEU A 59 27.90 -5.40 -1.50
N ILE A 60 27.57 -4.27 -2.14
CA ILE A 60 26.58 -4.26 -3.23
C ILE A 60 27.10 -5.02 -4.45
N PHE A 61 28.40 -4.95 -4.76
CA PHE A 61 28.97 -5.73 -5.85
C PHE A 61 28.90 -7.24 -5.59
N GLN A 62 29.11 -7.68 -4.35
CA GLN A 62 28.90 -9.09 -3.96
C GLN A 62 27.43 -9.51 -4.10
N ALA A 63 26.48 -8.64 -3.70
CA ALA A 63 25.06 -8.89 -3.90
C ALA A 63 24.71 -9.04 -5.39
N HIS A 64 25.23 -8.13 -6.23
CA HIS A 64 25.05 -8.18 -7.67
C HIS A 64 25.58 -9.48 -8.28
N GLN A 65 26.76 -9.95 -7.85
CA GLN A 65 27.32 -11.23 -8.32
C GLN A 65 26.47 -12.45 -7.93
N ARG A 66 25.76 -12.39 -6.81
CA ARG A 66 24.78 -13.43 -6.40
C ARG A 66 23.48 -13.37 -7.21
N GLY A 67 23.35 -12.45 -8.17
CA GLY A 67 22.12 -12.21 -8.91
C GLY A 67 21.02 -11.54 -8.08
N HIS A 68 21.39 -10.90 -6.96
CA HIS A 68 20.47 -10.17 -6.11
C HIS A 68 20.21 -8.77 -6.69
N SER A 69 18.98 -8.30 -6.55
CA SER A 69 18.63 -6.88 -6.63
C SER A 69 17.48 -6.61 -5.68
N THR A 70 17.41 -5.41 -5.13
CA THR A 70 16.30 -4.99 -4.27
C THR A 70 14.96 -5.13 -5.00
N GLN A 71 14.91 -4.84 -6.31
CA GLN A 71 13.73 -5.05 -7.13
C GLN A 71 13.31 -6.53 -7.13
N LYS A 72 14.23 -7.45 -7.45
CA LYS A 72 13.95 -8.89 -7.45
C LYS A 72 13.49 -9.39 -6.08
N ALA A 73 14.10 -8.89 -5.00
CA ALA A 73 13.70 -9.25 -3.64
C ALA A 73 12.27 -8.77 -3.31
N VAL A 74 11.91 -7.58 -3.78
CA VAL A 74 10.55 -7.04 -3.65
C VAL A 74 9.58 -7.86 -4.49
N GLU A 75 9.91 -8.16 -5.75
CA GLU A 75 9.12 -9.03 -6.63
C GLU A 75 8.88 -10.39 -5.98
N GLU A 76 9.93 -11.08 -5.50
CA GLU A 76 9.84 -12.36 -4.80
C GLU A 76 8.96 -12.29 -3.53
N MET A 77 8.95 -11.15 -2.82
CA MET A 77 8.10 -10.96 -1.64
C MET A 77 6.62 -10.89 -2.01
N PHE A 78 6.28 -10.27 -3.14
CA PHE A 78 4.90 -10.09 -3.62
C PHE A 78 4.38 -11.25 -4.49
N GLU A 79 5.28 -12.01 -5.13
CA GLU A 79 4.93 -13.23 -5.87
C GLU A 79 4.78 -14.45 -4.96
N ARG A 80 5.06 -14.31 -3.67
CA ARG A 80 4.86 -15.40 -2.71
C ARG A 80 3.35 -15.66 -2.60
N PRO A 81 2.87 -16.88 -2.94
CA PRO A 81 1.46 -17.21 -2.76
C PRO A 81 1.09 -16.98 -1.30
N LEU A 82 -0.12 -16.43 -1.09
CA LEU A 82 -0.70 -16.33 0.24
C LEU A 82 -0.55 -17.68 0.94
N SER A 83 -0.29 -17.70 2.25
CA SER A 83 -0.37 -18.98 2.95
C SER A 83 -1.77 -19.56 2.73
N PRO A 84 -1.93 -20.89 2.61
CA PRO A 84 -3.25 -21.49 2.39
C PRO A 84 -4.30 -20.97 3.38
N ASP A 85 -3.91 -20.77 4.64
CA ASP A 85 -4.78 -20.22 5.69
C ASP A 85 -5.19 -18.77 5.44
N LEU A 86 -4.26 -17.93 4.95
CA LEU A 86 -4.53 -16.52 4.65
C LEU A 86 -5.34 -16.39 3.36
N GLU A 87 -5.10 -17.26 2.38
CA GLU A 87 -5.87 -17.35 1.15
C GLU A 87 -7.32 -17.74 1.44
N GLU A 88 -7.54 -18.77 2.25
CA GLU A 88 -8.89 -19.19 2.66
C GLU A 88 -9.64 -18.07 3.41
N ARG A 89 -8.97 -17.39 4.35
CA ARG A 89 -9.54 -16.23 5.07
C ARG A 89 -9.83 -15.05 4.14
N PHE A 90 -8.93 -14.76 3.21
CA PHE A 90 -9.10 -13.68 2.24
C PHE A 90 -10.28 -13.95 1.31
N LEU A 91 -10.37 -15.16 0.75
CA LEU A 91 -11.49 -15.59 -0.09
C LEU A 91 -12.82 -15.58 0.68
N ALA A 92 -12.84 -16.06 1.93
CA ALA A 92 -14.03 -15.98 2.79
C ALA A 92 -14.49 -14.52 3.02
N SER A 93 -13.54 -13.58 3.17
CA SER A 93 -13.86 -12.15 3.32
C SER A 93 -14.42 -11.49 2.04
N LEU A 94 -13.99 -11.95 0.86
CA LEU A 94 -14.53 -11.49 -0.42
C LEU A 94 -15.95 -12.00 -0.66
N GLN A 95 -16.20 -13.26 -0.32
CA GLN A 95 -17.50 -13.90 -0.49
C GLN A 95 -18.56 -13.24 0.41
N PHE A 96 -18.20 -12.96 1.66
CA PHE A 96 -19.04 -12.19 2.60
C PHE A 96 -19.39 -10.79 2.06
N ASN A 97 -18.42 -10.09 1.45
CA ASN A 97 -18.66 -8.77 0.87
C ASN A 97 -19.58 -8.82 -0.37
N ILE A 98 -19.43 -9.81 -1.25
CA ILE A 98 -20.27 -9.93 -2.46
C ILE A 98 -21.73 -10.19 -2.09
N GLU A 99 -22.00 -11.06 -1.13
CA GLU A 99 -23.36 -11.34 -0.67
C GLU A 99 -24.00 -10.12 -0.03
N ASN A 100 -23.26 -9.39 0.81
CA ASN A 100 -23.76 -8.16 1.43
C ASN A 100 -24.06 -7.06 0.41
N VAL A 101 -23.19 -6.85 -0.59
CA VAL A 101 -23.42 -5.87 -1.67
C VAL A 101 -24.62 -6.27 -2.53
N ARG A 102 -24.78 -7.55 -2.86
CA ARG A 102 -25.96 -8.05 -3.59
C ARG A 102 -27.24 -7.85 -2.78
N ASN A 103 -27.24 -8.21 -1.50
CA ASN A 103 -28.39 -8.06 -0.62
C ASN A 103 -28.79 -6.59 -0.43
N LEU A 104 -27.81 -5.69 -0.31
CA LEU A 104 -28.06 -4.24 -0.23
C LEU A 104 -28.72 -3.72 -1.52
N LYS A 105 -28.20 -4.11 -2.69
CA LYS A 105 -28.79 -3.72 -3.98
C LYS A 105 -30.22 -4.24 -4.17
N VAL A 106 -30.50 -5.48 -3.74
CA VAL A 106 -31.86 -6.05 -3.79
C VAL A 106 -32.81 -5.26 -2.88
N ARG A 107 -32.39 -4.92 -1.66
CA ARG A 107 -33.19 -4.12 -0.73
C ARG A 107 -33.47 -2.72 -1.25
N GLN A 108 -32.46 -2.03 -1.80
CA GLN A 108 -32.58 -0.71 -2.42
C GLN A 108 -33.53 -0.73 -3.63
N TYR A 109 -33.42 -1.75 -4.48
CA TYR A 109 -34.32 -1.90 -5.62
C TYR A 109 -35.77 -2.13 -5.17
N ALA A 110 -36.00 -2.97 -4.16
CA ALA A 110 -37.34 -3.22 -3.63
C ALA A 110 -37.99 -1.95 -3.06
N THR A 111 -37.24 -1.15 -2.29
CA THR A 111 -37.74 0.13 -1.74
C THR A 111 -38.05 1.14 -2.84
N GLU A 112 -37.20 1.25 -3.87
CA GLU A 112 -37.45 2.17 -4.98
C GLU A 112 -38.68 1.78 -5.80
N GLN A 113 -38.91 0.48 -6.02
CA GLN A 113 -40.11 -0.01 -6.71
C GLN A 113 -41.38 0.27 -5.91
N GLU A 114 -41.36 0.11 -4.60
CA GLU A 114 -42.49 0.46 -3.74
C GLU A 114 -42.79 1.96 -3.77
N TYR A 115 -41.76 2.81 -3.74
CA TYR A 115 -41.93 4.25 -3.84
C TYR A 115 -42.55 4.64 -5.19
N ARG A 116 -42.04 4.08 -6.29
CA ARG A 116 -42.59 4.31 -7.64
C ARG A 116 -44.06 3.87 -7.75
N ARG A 117 -44.41 2.74 -7.15
CA ARG A 117 -45.80 2.26 -7.11
C ARG A 117 -46.71 3.20 -6.33
N LYS A 118 -46.29 3.62 -5.13
CA LYS A 118 -47.02 4.60 -4.31
C LYS A 118 -47.17 5.95 -5.02
N MET A 119 -46.14 6.41 -5.72
CA MET A 119 -46.18 7.59 -6.58
C MET A 119 -47.22 7.46 -7.69
N ALA A 120 -47.23 6.32 -8.40
CA ALA A 120 -48.20 6.06 -9.45
C ALA A 120 -49.64 6.02 -8.92
N ASP A 121 -49.86 5.39 -7.77
CA ASP A 121 -51.16 5.33 -7.11
C ASP A 121 -51.60 6.73 -6.62
N ALA A 122 -50.69 7.54 -6.06
CA ALA A 122 -50.98 8.91 -5.61
C ALA A 122 -51.28 9.86 -6.78
N LEU A 123 -50.60 9.71 -7.91
CA LEU A 123 -50.90 10.45 -9.14
C LEU A 123 -52.28 10.09 -9.71
N GLN A 124 -52.77 8.87 -9.47
CA GLN A 124 -54.13 8.45 -9.87
C GLN A 124 -55.22 8.88 -8.86
N THR A 125 -54.90 8.99 -7.57
CA THR A 125 -55.89 9.19 -6.49
C THR A 125 -55.91 10.60 -5.89
N GLY A 126 -54.91 11.44 -6.19
CA GLY A 126 -54.90 12.87 -5.85
C GLY A 126 -54.53 13.21 -4.40
N THR A 127 -54.06 12.26 -3.60
CA THR A 127 -53.62 12.51 -2.21
C THR A 127 -52.22 11.94 -1.99
N PHE A 128 -51.27 12.80 -1.60
CA PHE A 128 -49.93 12.39 -1.17
C PHE A 128 -49.73 12.74 0.30
N THR A 129 -49.69 11.74 1.18
CA THR A 129 -49.20 11.90 2.57
C THR A 129 -47.79 11.35 2.62
N GLU A 130 -46.81 12.26 2.70
CA GLU A 130 -45.39 11.95 2.86
C GLU A 130 -45.13 11.50 4.30
N GLN A 131 -45.28 10.20 4.57
CA GLN A 131 -44.71 9.58 5.76
C GLN A 131 -43.27 9.19 5.44
N LEU A 132 -42.30 9.92 5.99
CA LEU A 132 -40.89 9.50 6.05
C LEU A 132 -40.80 8.13 6.75
N PRO A 133 -39.94 7.21 6.26
CA PRO A 133 -39.78 5.90 6.88
C PRO A 133 -39.25 6.04 8.32
N PRO A 134 -39.56 5.09 9.22
CA PRO A 134 -39.07 5.12 10.60
C PRO A 134 -37.53 5.06 10.63
N GLU A 135 -36.92 5.83 11.54
CA GLU A 135 -35.45 6.00 11.69
C GLU A 135 -34.66 4.74 12.10
N ASP A 136 -35.28 3.56 12.09
CA ASP A 136 -34.62 2.29 12.46
C ASP A 136 -33.55 1.82 11.45
N ASP A 137 -33.38 2.52 10.32
CA ASP A 137 -32.30 2.33 9.32
C ASP A 137 -31.04 3.18 9.62
N ALA A 138 -30.76 3.49 10.89
CA ALA A 138 -29.45 4.00 11.27
C ALA A 138 -28.37 2.94 10.98
N PHE A 139 -27.28 3.33 10.29
CA PHE A 139 -26.13 2.46 10.08
C PHE A 139 -25.73 1.78 11.40
N PRO A 140 -25.60 0.44 11.46
CA PRO A 140 -25.14 -0.21 12.67
C PRO A 140 -23.75 0.34 13.00
N ALA A 141 -23.58 0.84 14.23
CA ALA A 141 -22.31 1.37 14.68
C ALA A 141 -21.21 0.32 14.46
N LEU A 142 -20.06 0.76 13.91
CA LEU A 142 -18.92 -0.10 13.69
C LEU A 142 -18.54 -0.80 15.00
N PRO A 143 -18.27 -2.12 14.99
CA PRO A 143 -17.82 -2.82 16.19
C PRO A 143 -16.53 -2.17 16.71
N PRO A 144 -16.34 -2.06 18.04
CA PRO A 144 -15.11 -1.50 18.59
C PRO A 144 -13.90 -2.29 18.08
N GLY A 145 -12.87 -1.57 17.63
CA GLY A 145 -11.62 -2.17 17.17
C GLY A 145 -10.94 -3.00 18.27
N PRO A 146 -10.02 -3.92 17.90
CA PRO A 146 -9.37 -4.80 18.87
C PRO A 146 -8.66 -3.96 19.95
N ALA A 147 -8.89 -4.33 21.20
CA ALA A 147 -8.25 -3.70 22.35
C ALA A 147 -6.73 -3.80 22.19
N GLN A 148 -6.05 -2.66 22.25
CA GLN A 148 -4.60 -2.64 22.43
C GLN A 148 -4.33 -3.03 23.88
N GLU A 149 -3.75 -4.21 24.08
CA GLU A 149 -3.17 -4.59 25.37
C GLU A 149 -1.88 -3.79 25.57
N ASP A 150 -1.82 -3.07 26.70
CA ASP A 150 -0.64 -2.34 27.19
C ASP A 150 0.51 -3.27 27.61
#